data_AF-A0A7L4TPN5-F1
#
_entry.id   AF-A0A7L4TPN5-F1
#
_cell.length_a   1.000
_cell.length_b   1.000
_cell.length_c   1.000
_cell.angle_alpha   90.00
_cell.angle_beta   90.00
_cell.angle_gamma   90.00
#
_symmetry.space_group_name_H-M   'P 1'
#
loop_
_entity.id
_entity.type
_entity.pdbx_description
1 polymer ?
#
loop_
_entity_poly.entity_id
_entity_poly.type
_entity_poly.pdbx_seq_one_letter_code
_entity_poly.pdbx_strand_id
1 'polypeptide(L)'
;MVKKPIVIGVAGGTGSGKTTVAKEIFQQFNEQSIVLIEQDAYYKDQSHLAFEERLQTNYDHPFAFDNDLLLEHLQQLARGEGIEKPVYDYKAHTRSDDVIVIDPKDVIIVEGILILEDERLRDMMDIKLFV
;
A
#
# COMPACT_ATOMS: atom_id res chain seq x y z
N MET A 1 -25.14 9.68 1.57
CA MET A 1 -24.29 8.70 0.87
C MET A 1 -22.85 9.03 1.23
N VAL A 2 -22.05 8.04 1.62
CA VAL A 2 -20.60 8.22 1.79
C VAL A 2 -20.02 8.52 0.41
N LYS A 3 -19.21 9.57 0.30
CA LYS A 3 -18.54 9.93 -0.95
C LYS A 3 -17.41 8.92 -1.18
N LYS A 4 -17.37 8.28 -2.34
CA LYS A 4 -16.28 7.35 -2.69
C LYS A 4 -14.95 8.15 -2.75
N PRO A 5 -13.86 7.64 -2.13
CA PRO A 5 -12.54 8.26 -2.24
C PRO A 5 -12.02 8.23 -3.67
N ILE A 6 -11.14 9.18 -3.99
CA ILE A 6 -10.29 9.13 -5.18
C ILE A 6 -9.05 8.32 -4.84
N VAL A 7 -8.75 7.28 -5.63
CA VAL A 7 -7.59 6.42 -5.44
C VAL A 7 -6.54 6.71 -6.52
N ILE A 8 -5.32 7.06 -6.10
CA ILE A 8 -4.18 7.40 -6.95
C ILE A 8 -3.11 6.32 -6.78
N GLY A 9 -2.82 5.57 -7.84
CA GLY A 9 -1.70 4.63 -7.88
C GLY A 9 -0.41 5.29 -8.37
N VAL A 10 0.69 5.17 -7.62
CA VAL A 10 2.01 5.68 -7.99
C VAL A 10 3.02 4.52 -8.04
N ALA A 11 3.35 4.05 -9.24
CA ALA A 11 4.35 3.01 -9.45
C ALA A 11 5.69 3.59 -9.91
N GLY A 12 6.75 2.82 -9.69
CA GLY A 12 8.09 3.14 -10.18
C GLY A 12 9.15 2.26 -9.56
N GLY A 13 10.30 2.13 -10.23
CA GLY A 13 11.43 1.36 -9.68
C GLY A 13 11.97 1.96 -8.38
N THR A 14 12.70 1.16 -7.60
CA THR A 14 13.45 1.68 -6.44
C THR A 14 14.37 2.80 -6.88
N GLY A 15 14.29 3.96 -6.20
CA GLY A 15 15.08 5.14 -6.54
C GLY A 15 14.58 5.97 -7.73
N SER A 16 13.44 5.65 -8.35
CA SER A 16 12.90 6.44 -9.48
C SER A 16 12.31 7.79 -9.06
N GLY A 17 12.06 8.00 -7.77
CA GLY A 17 11.45 9.22 -7.23
C GLY A 17 9.94 9.10 -6.98
N LYS A 18 9.34 7.91 -7.13
CA LYS A 18 7.91 7.66 -6.83
C LYS A 18 7.45 8.18 -5.46
N THR A 19 8.25 7.95 -4.41
CA THR A 19 7.92 8.38 -3.05
C THR A 19 8.00 9.90 -2.92
N THR A 20 8.89 10.56 -3.66
CA THR A 20 8.93 12.02 -3.73
C THR A 20 7.66 12.55 -4.40
N VAL A 21 7.27 12.01 -5.55
CA VAL A 21 6.02 12.38 -6.23
C VAL A 21 4.80 12.16 -5.33
N ALA A 22 4.71 11.02 -4.65
CA ALA A 22 3.62 10.72 -3.72
C ALA A 22 3.56 11.73 -2.56
N LYS A 23 4.71 12.12 -1.99
CA LYS A 23 4.80 13.14 -0.93
C LYS A 23 4.42 14.53 -1.41
N GLU A 24 4.86 14.93 -2.60
CA GLU A 24 4.49 16.23 -3.18
C GLU A 24 2.98 16.31 -3.43
N ILE A 25 2.35 15.24 -3.95
CA ILE A 25 0.89 15.17 -4.08
C ILE A 25 0.24 15.25 -2.69
N PHE A 26 0.73 14.48 -1.72
CA PHE A 26 0.20 14.47 -0.36
C PHE A 26 0.18 15.87 0.28
N GLN A 27 1.24 16.65 0.09
CA GLN A 27 1.38 18.01 0.65
C GLN A 27 0.44 19.04 0.02
N GLN A 28 -0.16 18.77 -1.15
CA GLN A 28 -1.17 19.68 -1.75
C GLN A 28 -2.54 19.59 -1.07
N PHE A 29 -2.75 18.61 -0.19
CA PHE A 29 -4.01 18.40 0.53
C PHE A 29 -3.87 18.71 2.02
N ASN A 30 -5.00 19.00 2.66
CA ASN A 30 -5.06 19.02 4.13
C ASN A 30 -4.95 17.57 4.63
N GLU A 31 -4.07 17.30 5.60
CA GLU A 31 -3.78 15.94 6.12
C GLU A 31 -5.05 15.16 6.53
N GLN A 32 -6.13 15.86 6.89
CA GLN A 32 -7.39 15.24 7.27
C GLN A 32 -8.13 14.56 6.11
N SER A 33 -7.88 14.95 4.85
CA SER A 33 -8.60 14.46 3.67
C SER A 33 -7.81 13.48 2.80
N ILE A 34 -6.56 13.16 3.16
CA ILE A 34 -5.69 12.30 2.36
C ILE A 34 -4.94 11.26 3.21
N VAL A 35 -4.64 10.11 2.63
CA VAL A 35 -3.73 9.11 3.22
C VAL A 35 -2.78 8.55 2.17
N LEU A 36 -1.56 8.22 2.60
CA LEU A 36 -0.58 7.47 1.83
C LEU A 36 -0.51 6.03 2.35
N ILE A 37 -0.60 5.06 1.45
CA ILE A 37 -0.50 3.63 1.72
C ILE A 37 0.65 3.07 0.89
N GLU A 38 1.68 2.57 1.56
CA GLU A 38 2.84 1.95 0.92
C GLU A 38 2.57 0.46 0.66
N GLN A 39 2.82 0.00 -0.57
CA GLN A 39 2.69 -1.41 -0.96
C GLN A 39 3.58 -2.33 -0.11
N ASP A 40 4.76 -1.83 0.30
CA ASP A 40 5.72 -2.56 1.14
C ASP A 40 5.17 -2.91 2.53
N ALA A 41 4.18 -2.15 3.03
CA ALA A 41 3.48 -2.52 4.27
C ALA A 41 2.73 -3.86 4.13
N TYR A 42 2.38 -4.23 2.88
CA TYR A 42 1.63 -5.42 2.51
C TYR A 42 2.53 -6.52 1.97
N TYR A 43 3.79 -6.62 2.36
CA TYR A 43 4.49 -7.90 2.20
C TYR A 43 3.74 -9.01 2.96
N LYS A 44 3.76 -10.22 2.39
CA LYS A 44 3.12 -11.39 3.01
C LYS A 44 3.72 -11.67 4.37
N ASP A 45 2.87 -12.12 5.29
CA ASP A 45 3.35 -12.64 6.56
C ASP A 45 4.14 -13.94 6.35
N GLN A 46 5.38 -13.94 6.82
CA GLN A 46 6.31 -15.06 6.78
C GLN A 46 6.68 -15.52 8.21
N SER A 47 5.89 -15.17 9.22
CA SER A 47 6.07 -15.58 10.61
C SER A 47 6.23 -17.10 10.79
N HIS A 48 5.63 -17.87 9.88
CA HIS A 48 5.71 -19.33 9.80
C HIS A 48 7.05 -19.89 9.28
N LEU A 49 7.90 -19.09 8.64
CA LEU A 49 9.22 -19.48 8.13
C LEU A 49 10.33 -19.19 9.14
N ALA A 50 11.45 -19.91 9.08
CA ALA A 50 12.65 -19.53 9.82
C ALA A 50 13.26 -18.23 9.27
N PHE A 51 13.99 -17.48 10.11
CA PHE A 51 14.56 -16.20 9.71
C PHE A 51 15.49 -16.30 8.49
N GLU A 52 16.30 -17.36 8.44
CA GLU A 52 17.24 -17.63 7.34
C GLU A 52 16.52 -17.86 6.01
N GLU A 53 15.32 -18.44 6.03
CA GLU A 53 14.50 -18.66 4.84
C GLU A 53 13.87 -17.35 4.35
N ARG A 54 13.42 -16.49 5.28
CA ARG A 54 12.86 -15.17 4.95
C ARG A 54 13.88 -14.30 4.21
N LEU A 55 15.16 -14.37 4.61
CA LEU A 55 16.25 -13.65 3.95
C LEU A 55 16.47 -14.06 2.48
N GLN A 56 15.99 -15.23 2.06
CA GLN A 56 16.09 -15.69 0.66
C GLN A 56 14.87 -15.28 -0.17
N THR A 57 13.85 -14.64 0.42
CA THR A 57 12.67 -14.16 -0.30
C THR A 57 13.05 -13.04 -1.27
N ASN A 58 12.63 -13.17 -2.52
CA ASN A 58 12.70 -12.08 -3.48
C ASN A 58 11.51 -11.13 -3.28
N TYR A 59 11.73 -10.02 -2.58
CA TYR A 59 10.71 -9.01 -2.30
C TYR A 59 10.34 -8.15 -3.52
N ASP A 60 11.10 -8.23 -4.62
CA ASP A 60 10.76 -7.58 -5.89
C ASP A 60 9.89 -8.48 -6.80
N HIS A 61 9.43 -9.63 -6.30
CA HIS A 61 8.53 -10.52 -7.04
C HIS A 61 7.06 -10.21 -6.72
N PRO A 62 6.12 -10.23 -7.69
CA PRO A 62 4.70 -9.98 -7.43
C PRO A 62 4.10 -10.83 -6.29
N PHE A 63 4.59 -12.07 -6.13
CA PHE A 63 4.11 -12.99 -5.08
C PHE A 63 4.54 -12.63 -3.66
N ALA A 64 5.49 -11.71 -3.48
CA ALA A 64 5.90 -11.23 -2.16
C ALA A 64 4.80 -10.38 -1.50
N PHE A 65 3.91 -9.79 -2.30
CA PHE A 65 2.87 -8.89 -1.84
C PHE A 65 1.56 -9.63 -1.52
N ASP A 66 0.91 -9.19 -0.46
CA ASP A 66 -0.43 -9.57 -0.03
C ASP A 66 -1.46 -8.63 -0.68
N ASN A 67 -1.54 -8.70 -2.02
CA ASN A 67 -2.45 -7.86 -2.80
C ASN A 67 -3.93 -8.14 -2.49
N ASP A 68 -4.25 -9.33 -1.96
CA ASP A 68 -5.60 -9.67 -1.52
C ASP A 68 -6.00 -8.82 -0.31
N LEU A 69 -5.13 -8.73 0.70
CA LEU A 69 -5.35 -7.87 1.86
C LEU A 69 -5.37 -6.38 1.48
N LEU A 70 -4.47 -5.94 0.60
CA LEU A 70 -4.46 -4.55 0.12
C LEU A 70 -5.76 -4.21 -0.61
N LEU A 71 -6.24 -5.10 -1.49
CA LEU A 71 -7.50 -4.93 -2.20
C LEU A 71 -8.67 -4.84 -1.23
N GLU A 72 -8.73 -5.73 -0.24
CA GLU A 72 -9.76 -5.73 0.80
C GLU A 72 -9.77 -4.39 1.55
N HIS A 73 -8.60 -3.91 1.97
CA HIS A 73 -8.45 -2.65 2.68
C HIS A 73 -8.87 -1.43 1.84
N LEU A 74 -8.53 -1.40 0.55
CA LEU A 74 -9.00 -0.34 -0.36
C LEU A 74 -10.52 -0.37 -0.53
N GLN A 75 -11.13 -1.56 -0.56
CA GLN A 75 -12.57 -1.69 -0.63
C GLN A 75 -13.26 -1.27 0.68
N GLN A 76 -12.70 -1.60 1.84
CA GLN A 76 -13.19 -1.13 3.15
C GLN A 76 -13.17 0.41 3.21
N LEU A 77 -12.02 1.02 2.90
CA LEU A 77 -11.90 2.49 2.85
C LEU A 77 -12.89 3.11 1.85
N ALA A 78 -13.12 2.49 0.70
CA ALA A 78 -14.09 2.95 -0.29
C ALA A 78 -15.55 2.90 0.21
N ARG A 79 -15.86 2.04 1.19
CA ARG A 79 -17.17 1.98 1.85
C ARG A 79 -17.29 2.92 3.05
N GLY A 80 -16.22 3.64 3.41
CA GLY A 80 -16.19 4.47 4.61
C GLY A 80 -15.92 3.67 5.89
N GLU A 81 -15.28 2.52 5.78
CA GLU A 81 -14.82 1.69 6.90
C GLU A 81 -13.31 1.93 7.13
N GLY A 82 -12.90 2.09 8.39
CA GLY A 82 -11.48 2.19 8.74
C GLY A 82 -10.79 0.83 8.67
N ILE A 83 -9.47 0.84 8.50
CA ILE A 83 -8.64 -0.36 8.38
C ILE A 83 -7.52 -0.38 9.42
N GLU A 84 -6.98 -1.56 9.67
CA GLU A 84 -5.74 -1.76 10.42
C GLU A 84 -4.61 -2.06 9.43
N LYS A 85 -3.93 -1.02 8.94
CA LYS A 85 -2.83 -1.19 7.97
C LYS A 85 -1.68 -1.95 8.67
N PRO A 86 -1.19 -3.06 8.11
CA PRO A 86 -0.07 -3.78 8.68
C PRO A 86 1.20 -2.91 8.72
N VAL A 87 2.08 -3.21 9.68
CA VAL A 87 3.46 -2.71 9.70
C VAL A 87 4.40 -3.83 9.28
N TYR A 88 5.28 -3.56 8.32
CA TYR A 88 6.32 -4.52 7.94
C TYR A 88 7.59 -4.30 8.75
N ASP A 89 8.08 -5.35 9.42
CA ASP A 89 9.34 -5.31 10.16
C ASP A 89 10.50 -5.72 9.24
N TYR A 90 11.23 -4.72 8.76
CA TYR A 90 12.41 -4.90 7.91
C TYR A 90 13.59 -5.60 8.63
N LYS A 91 13.63 -5.62 9.97
CA LYS A 91 14.65 -6.35 10.72
C LYS A 91 14.30 -7.82 10.84
N ALA A 92 13.01 -8.12 11.06
CA ALA A 92 12.51 -9.49 11.20
C ALA A 92 12.16 -10.15 9.84
N HIS A 93 12.17 -9.38 8.76
CA HIS A 93 11.80 -9.80 7.40
C HIS A 93 10.41 -10.45 7.34
N THR A 94 9.46 -9.89 8.10
CA THR A 94 8.07 -10.36 8.15
C THR A 94 7.14 -9.24 8.65
N ARG A 95 5.83 -9.47 8.55
CA ARG A 95 4.80 -8.60 9.14
C ARG A 95 4.97 -8.53 10.66
N SER A 96 4.89 -7.32 11.21
CA SER A 96 4.85 -7.06 12.66
C SER A 96 3.45 -7.36 13.22
N ASP A 97 3.37 -7.56 14.54
CA ASP A 97 2.09 -7.57 15.27
C ASP A 97 1.48 -6.15 15.39
N ASP A 98 2.26 -5.12 15.08
CA ASP A 98 1.80 -3.73 15.08
C ASP A 98 0.98 -3.38 13.83
N VAL A 99 -0.02 -2.53 14.04
CA VAL A 99 -0.87 -1.98 12.98
C VAL A 99 -0.99 -0.47 13.10
N ILE A 100 -1.26 0.19 11.97
CA ILE A 100 -1.60 1.62 11.91
C ILE A 100 -3.08 1.71 11.54
N VAL A 101 -3.88 2.26 12.45
CA VAL A 101 -5.30 2.51 12.18
C VAL A 101 -5.42 3.66 11.17
N ILE A 102 -6.13 3.41 10.08
CA ILE A 102 -6.42 4.39 9.04
C ILE A 102 -7.93 4.58 8.94
N ASP A 103 -8.38 5.78 9.28
CA ASP A 103 -9.75 6.21 9.03
C ASP A 103 -9.99 6.48 7.53
N PRO A 104 -11.24 6.37 7.04
CA PRO A 104 -11.59 6.76 5.68
C PRO A 104 -11.19 8.20 5.35
N LYS A 105 -10.70 8.41 4.13
CA LYS A 105 -10.27 9.72 3.60
C LYS A 105 -10.91 10.00 2.25
N ASP A 106 -10.90 11.25 1.82
CA ASP A 106 -11.40 11.63 0.48
C ASP A 106 -10.43 11.23 -0.64
N VAL A 107 -9.13 11.14 -0.33
CA VAL A 107 -8.07 10.78 -1.28
C VAL A 107 -7.16 9.71 -0.66
N ILE A 108 -6.85 8.68 -1.44
CA ILE A 108 -5.96 7.60 -1.05
C ILE A 108 -4.85 7.52 -2.11
N ILE A 109 -3.61 7.74 -1.71
CA ILE A 109 -2.43 7.45 -2.54
C ILE A 109 -1.95 6.06 -2.18
N VAL A 110 -1.77 5.20 -3.18
CA VAL A 110 -1.13 3.89 -3.03
C VAL A 110 0.15 3.89 -3.85
N GLU A 111 1.30 3.71 -3.20
CA GLU A 111 2.60 3.73 -3.87
C GLU A 111 3.31 2.39 -3.71
N GLY A 112 4.02 1.95 -4.75
CA GLY A 112 4.79 0.72 -4.67
C GLY A 112 5.54 0.39 -5.96
N ILE A 113 6.52 -0.50 -5.88
CA ILE A 113 7.32 -0.88 -7.05
C ILE A 113 6.51 -1.67 -8.10
N LEU A 114 5.47 -2.38 -7.65
CA LEU A 114 4.65 -3.27 -8.48
C LEU A 114 3.14 -3.00 -8.28
N ILE A 115 2.76 -1.81 -7.79
CA ILE A 115 1.37 -1.53 -7.43
C ILE A 115 0.41 -1.54 -8.63
N LEU A 116 0.94 -1.37 -9.85
CA LEU A 116 0.20 -1.48 -11.09
C LEU A 116 0.25 -2.87 -11.73
N GLU A 117 0.79 -3.91 -11.06
CA GLU A 117 0.90 -5.27 -11.61
C GLU A 117 -0.42 -6.05 -11.50
N ASP A 118 -1.17 -5.91 -10.40
CA ASP A 118 -2.46 -6.58 -10.19
C ASP A 118 -3.61 -5.80 -10.84
N GLU A 119 -4.38 -6.46 -11.71
CA GLU A 119 -5.53 -5.86 -12.40
C GLU A 119 -6.62 -5.36 -11.45
N ARG A 120 -6.88 -6.08 -10.37
CA ARG A 120 -7.92 -5.76 -9.40
C ARG A 120 -7.60 -4.47 -8.66
N LEU A 121 -6.31 -4.26 -8.35
CA LEU A 121 -5.84 -3.01 -7.75
C LEU A 121 -5.91 -1.87 -8.77
N ARG A 122 -5.54 -2.09 -10.03
CA ARG A 122 -5.68 -1.08 -11.09
C ARG A 122 -7.14 -0.66 -11.29
N ASP A 123 -8.10 -1.57 -11.17
CA ASP A 123 -9.52 -1.26 -11.35
C ASP A 123 -10.09 -0.42 -10.20
N MET A 124 -9.45 -0.47 -9.02
CA MET A 124 -9.78 0.40 -7.90
C MET A 124 -9.25 1.83 -8.06
N MET A 125 -8.23 2.04 -8.91
CA MET A 125 -7.54 3.33 -9.07
C MET A 125 -8.20 4.23 -10.12
N ASP A 126 -8.46 5.47 -9.74
CA ASP A 126 -8.98 6.51 -10.63
C ASP A 126 -7.85 7.19 -11.43
N ILE A 127 -6.65 7.29 -10.86
CA ILE A 127 -5.45 7.88 -11.48
C ILE A 127 -4.27 6.93 -11.31
N LYS A 128 -3.47 6.73 -12.37
CA LYS A 128 -2.32 5.82 -12.40
C LYS A 128 -1.10 6.58 -12.92
N LEU A 129 -0.04 6.64 -12.12
CA LEU A 129 1.22 7.28 -12.43
C LEU A 129 2.33 6.22 -12.43
N PHE A 130 3.23 6.31 -13.41
CA PHE A 130 4.45 5.51 -13.46
C PHE A 130 5.64 6.45 -13.55
N VAL A 131 6.59 6.30 -12.64
CA VAL A 131 7.79 7.14 -12.47
C VAL A 131 9.04 6.32 -12.74
#